data_AF-A0A536GVR2-F1
#
_entry.id   AF-A0A536GVR2-F1
#
_cell.length_a   1.000
_cell.length_b   1.000
_cell.length_c   1.000
_cell.angle_alpha   90.00
_cell.angle_beta   90.00
_cell.angle_gamma   90.00
#
_symmetry.space_group_name_H-M   'P 1'
#
loop_
_entity.id
_entity.type
_entity.pdbx_description
1 polymer ?
#
loop_
_entity_poly.entity_id
_entity_poly.type
_entity_poly.pdbx_seq_one_letter_code
_entity_poly.pdbx_strand_id
1 'polypeptide(L)' 'MIEPKNEKLTSFIKWAGGKEQELKHIIPLIPPFQNYYEPFVGGGAVFFSIQAHRKF' A
#
# COMPACT_ATOMS: atom_id res chain seq x y z
N MET A 1 3.34 -14.08 -9.42
CA MET A 1 3.72 -12.75 -9.97
C MET A 1 2.86 -11.72 -9.25
N ILE A 2 3.48 -10.69 -8.69
CA ILE A 2 2.78 -9.62 -7.96
C ILE A 2 2.74 -8.43 -8.92
N GLU A 3 1.56 -8.09 -9.44
CA GLU A 3 1.43 -6.96 -10.36
C GLU A 3 1.00 -5.71 -9.57
N PRO A 4 1.82 -4.64 -9.53
CA PRO A 4 1.42 -3.40 -8.90
C PRO A 4 0.24 -2.79 -9.68
N LYS A 5 -0.85 -2.46 -8.99
CA LYS A 5 -1.99 -1.79 -9.62
C LYS A 5 -1.62 -0.31 -9.78
N ASN A 6 -1.66 0.22 -11.01
CA ASN A 6 -1.35 1.63 -11.29
C ASN A 6 -2.51 2.59 -10.94
N GLU A 7 -3.54 2.11 -10.21
CA GLU A 7 -4.62 2.96 -9.70
C GLU A 7 -4.20 3.56 -8.37
N LYS A 8 -3.92 4.88 -8.36
CA LYS A 8 -3.83 5.66 -7.13
C LYS A 8 -5.22 5.73 -6.50
N LEU A 9 -5.50 4.81 -5.59
CA LEU A 9 -6.61 4.95 -4.67
C LEU A 9 -6.19 5.97 -3.61
N THR A 10 -6.60 7.24 -3.81
CA THR A 10 -6.51 8.27 -2.77
C THR A 10 -7.39 7.87 -1.60
N SER A 11 -6.84 7.94 -0.38
CA SER A 11 -7.62 7.72 0.83
C SER A 11 -8.85 8.63 0.81
N PHE A 12 -10.03 8.07 1.14
CA PHE A 12 -11.29 8.84 1.19
C PHE A 12 -11.28 9.92 2.29
N ILE A 13 -10.35 9.82 3.25
CA ILE A 13 -10.16 10.75 4.37
C ILE A 13 -8.74 11.29 4.31
N LYS A 14 -8.57 12.61 4.49
CA LYS A 14 -7.23 13.20 4.70
C LYS A 14 -6.68 12.72 6.03
N TRP A 15 -5.66 11.88 5.98
CA TRP A 15 -4.98 11.35 7.17
C TRP A 15 -3.62 12.04 7.37
N ALA A 16 -3.34 12.52 8.59
CA ALA A 16 -2.03 13.05 8.92
C ALA A 16 -0.97 11.94 8.83
N GLY A 17 0.09 12.16 8.03
CA GLY A 17 1.11 11.14 7.77
C GLY A 17 0.73 10.13 6.68
N GLY A 18 -0.24 10.45 5.82
CA GLY A 18 -0.53 9.69 4.61
C GLY A 18 0.73 9.48 3.75
N LYS A 19 0.93 8.25 3.28
CA LYS A 19 2.13 7.85 2.51
C LYS A 19 1.90 7.90 1.00
N GLU A 20 0.83 8.53 0.50
CA GLU A 20 0.48 8.49 -0.93
C GLU A 20 1.60 9.02 -1.84
N GLN A 21 2.31 10.07 -1.41
CA GLN A 21 3.43 10.64 -2.16
C GLN A 21 4.69 9.75 -2.14
N GLU A 22 4.88 8.99 -1.06
CA GLU A 22 6.03 8.11 -0.83
C GLU A 22 5.88 6.74 -1.49
N LEU A 23 4.69 6.38 -2.02
CA LEU A 23 4.45 5.09 -2.68
C LEU A 23 5.46 4.81 -3.81
N LYS A 24 5.88 5.84 -4.55
CA LYS A 24 6.91 5.72 -5.61
C LYS A 24 8.26 5.21 -5.09
N HIS A 25 8.55 5.39 -3.81
CA HIS A 25 9.76 4.93 -3.15
C HIS A 25 9.54 3.62 -2.38
N ILE A 26 8.34 3.42 -1.82
CA ILE A 26 7.99 2.23 -1.03
C ILE A 26 7.80 1.01 -1.94
N ILE A 27 6.96 1.10 -2.98
CA ILE A 27 6.56 -0.07 -3.80
C ILE A 27 7.75 -0.81 -4.43
N PRO A 28 8.77 -0.15 -5.01
CA PRO A 28 9.91 -0.85 -5.60
C PRO A 28 10.78 -1.61 -4.58
N LEU A 29 10.67 -1.29 -3.29
CA LEU A 29 11.47 -1.89 -2.23
C LEU A 29 10.75 -3.06 -1.53
N ILE A 30 9.49 -3.34 -1.89
CA ILE A 30 8.75 -4.44 -1.30
C ILE A 30 9.26 -5.76 -1.92
N PRO A 31 9.79 -6.71 -1.13
CA PRO A 31 10.24 -8.00 -1.64
C PRO A 31 9.05 -8.85 -2.10
N PRO A 32 9.24 -9.99 -2.78
CA PRO A 32 8.14 -10.93 -3.03
C PRO A 32 7.54 -11.44 -1.71
N PHE A 33 6.20 -11.38 -1.60
CA PHE A 33 5.46 -11.88 -0.44
C PHE A 33 4.16 -12.55 -0.87
N GLN A 34 3.59 -13.37 0.02
CA GLN A 34 2.27 -13.97 -0.15
C GLN A 34 1.19 -13.24 0.66
N ASN A 35 1.52 -12.88 1.90
CA ASN A 35 0.63 -12.23 2.85
C ASN A 35 1.17 -10.86 3.22
N TYR A 36 0.28 -9.89 3.35
CA TYR A 36 0.60 -8.54 3.78
C TYR A 36 -0.10 -8.21 5.08
N TYR A 37 0.62 -7.58 6.00
CA TYR A 37 0.12 -7.13 7.28
C TYR A 37 0.55 -5.67 7.47
N GLU A 38 -0.40 -4.77 7.74
CA GLU A 38 -0.08 -3.36 8.05
C GLU A 38 -0.67 -2.96 9.40
N PRO A 39 0.04 -3.24 10.51
CA PRO A 39 -0.45 -2.95 11.87
C PRO A 39 -0.76 -1.47 12.12
N PHE A 40 -0.13 -0.58 11.34
CA PHE A 40 -0.26 0.87 11.43
C PHE A 40 -0.81 1.45 10.12
N VAL A 41 -2.01 1.00 9.72
CA VAL A 41 -2.62 1.34 8.43
C VAL A 41 -2.79 2.85 8.19
N GLY A 42 -3.16 3.62 9.23
CA GLY A 42 -3.49 5.04 9.08
C GLY A 42 -4.50 5.27 7.95
N GLY A 43 -4.15 6.11 6.97
CA GLY A 43 -4.95 6.36 5.78
C GLY A 43 -4.96 5.23 4.74
N GLY A 44 -4.20 4.14 4.95
CA GLY A 44 -4.21 2.94 4.12
C GLY A 44 -3.48 3.05 2.78
N ALA A 45 -2.65 4.08 2.57
CA ALA A 45 -2.00 4.35 1.30
C ALA A 45 -1.24 3.12 0.75
N VAL A 46 -0.45 2.44 1.58
CA VAL A 46 0.29 1.24 1.15
C VAL A 46 -0.66 0.06 0.99
N PHE A 47 -1.45 -0.26 2.01
CA PHE A 47 -2.47 -1.32 2.00
C PHE A 47 -3.34 -1.38 0.73
N PHE A 48 -3.82 -0.23 0.25
CA PHE A 48 -4.67 -0.15 -0.95
C PHE A 48 -3.88 -0.21 -2.26
N SER A 49 -2.61 0.17 -2.25
CA SER A 49 -1.76 0.20 -3.45
C SER A 49 -1.17 -1.15 -3.85
N ILE A 50 -1.22 -2.15 -2.95
CA ILE A 50 -0.62 -3.48 -3.17
C ILE A 50 -1.66 -4.59 -3.29
N GLN A 51 -1.28 -5.68 -3.98
CA GLN A 51 -2.05 -6.92 -4.05
C GLN A 51 -1.32 -8.03 -3.29
N ALA A 52 -2.09 -8.83 -2.56
CA ALA A 52 -1.59 -10.00 -1.83
C ALA A 52 -2.66 -11.10 -1.87
N HIS A 53 -2.25 -12.34 -1.63
CA HIS A 53 -3.21 -13.43 -1.45
C HIS A 53 -4.07 -13.22 -0.19
N ARG A 54 -3.47 -12.66 0.86
CA ARG A 54 -4.18 -12.17 2.06
C ARG A 54 -3.59 -10.84 2.53
N LYS A 55 -4.47 -9.89 2.86
CA LYS A 55 -4.11 -8.59 3.44
C LYS A 55 -4.84 -8.41 4.77
N PHE A 56 -4.12 -8.03 5.82
CA PHE A 56 -4.63 -7.80 7.17
C PHE A 56 -4.17 -6.45 7.71
#